data_AF-A0A0C4FAF9-F1
#
_entry.id   AF-A0A0C4FAF9-F1
#
_cell.length_a   1.000
_cell.length_b   1.000
_cell.length_c   1.000
_cell.angle_alpha   90.00
_cell.angle_beta   90.00
_cell.angle_gamma   90.00
#
_symmetry.space_group_name_H-M   'P 1'
#
loop_
_entity.id
_entity.type
_entity.pdbx_description
1 polymer ?
#
loop_
_entity_poly.entity_id
_entity_poly.type
_entity_poly.pdbx_seq_one_letter_code
_entity_poly.pdbx_strand_id
1 'polypeptide(L)'
;LNSKLTTVWWTSCLPRLILNSRPDLFKEITRMERDTFDKLVSKLCNYALLKDGQSVSVEEQVLIFLDIVCHNNAMRQTALKFCRGLYTVKRYFGLVLEALVALYPIYVRFNLELCAQPITICKNPKYKPFKNALGALDGVFVPAHVPLDKQANY
;
A
#
# COMPACT_ATOMS: atom_id res chain seq x y z
N LEU A 1 -5.78 43.21 17.49
CA LEU A 1 -6.66 42.46 16.57
C LEU A 1 -5.81 42.09 15.35
N ASN A 2 -5.43 40.87 14.99
CA ASN A 2 -5.77 39.51 15.41
C ASN A 2 -4.53 38.63 15.14
N SER A 3 -3.74 38.32 16.17
CA SER A 3 -2.59 37.39 16.09
C SER A 3 -3.00 35.92 16.26
N LYS A 4 -4.30 35.61 16.13
CA LYS A 4 -4.87 34.28 16.39
C LYS A 4 -5.24 33.48 15.13
N LEU A 5 -4.91 33.95 13.91
CA LEU A 5 -5.38 33.30 12.68
C LEU A 5 -4.39 32.33 12.02
N THR A 6 -3.15 32.18 12.50
CA THR A 6 -2.14 31.33 11.81
C THR A 6 -1.93 29.94 12.41
N THR A 7 -2.50 29.64 13.59
CA THR A 7 -2.13 28.41 14.32
C THR A 7 -3.18 27.29 14.27
N VAL A 8 -4.34 27.50 13.64
CA VAL A 8 -5.50 26.58 13.76
C VAL A 8 -5.85 25.84 12.45
N TRP A 9 -5.29 26.23 11.30
CA TRP A 9 -5.64 25.61 10.00
C TRP A 9 -4.71 24.48 9.53
N TRP A 10 -3.63 24.18 10.26
CA TRP A 10 -2.67 23.13 9.85
C TRP A 10 -3.06 21.71 10.31
N THR A 11 -3.92 21.55 11.31
CA THR A 11 -4.08 20.26 12.00
C THR A 11 -5.17 19.34 11.46
N SER A 12 -5.95 19.76 10.46
CA SER A 12 -7.09 18.95 9.96
C SER A 12 -7.26 18.93 8.44
N CYS A 13 -6.39 19.64 7.70
CA CYS A 13 -6.65 19.91 6.28
C CYS A 13 -5.91 18.98 5.31
N LEU A 14 -4.83 18.29 5.71
CA LEU A 14 -4.05 17.50 4.74
C LEU A 14 -4.88 16.37 4.07
N PRO A 15 -5.64 15.54 4.80
CA PRO A 15 -6.47 14.50 4.17
C PRO A 15 -7.50 15.11 3.22
N ARG A 16 -8.18 16.16 3.66
CA ARG A 16 -9.17 16.87 2.85
C ARG A 16 -8.56 17.56 1.63
N LEU A 17 -7.33 18.08 1.75
CA LEU A 17 -6.61 18.70 0.65
C LEU A 17 -6.23 17.66 -0.41
N ILE A 18 -5.74 16.50 0.02
CA ILE A 18 -5.43 15.38 -0.89
C ILE A 18 -6.73 14.93 -1.57
N LEU A 19 -7.80 14.68 -0.81
CA LEU A 19 -9.09 14.25 -1.37
C LEU A 19 -9.70 15.27 -2.32
N ASN A 20 -9.45 16.57 -2.16
CA ASN A 20 -9.95 17.60 -3.10
C ASN A 20 -8.92 18.02 -4.17
N SER A 21 -7.75 17.38 -4.21
CA SER A 21 -6.68 17.71 -5.17
C SER A 21 -7.01 17.24 -6.59
N ARG A 22 -6.39 17.88 -7.58
CA ARG A 22 -6.49 17.47 -8.99
C ARG A 22 -6.05 16.01 -9.16
N PRO A 23 -6.63 15.23 -10.08
CA PRO A 23 -6.32 13.80 -10.25
C PRO A 23 -4.82 13.49 -10.41
N ASP A 24 -4.08 14.33 -11.15
CA ASP A 24 -2.64 14.15 -11.37
C ASP A 24 -1.86 14.27 -10.06
N LEU A 25 -2.19 15.29 -9.26
CA LEU A 25 -1.54 15.53 -7.96
C LEU A 25 -1.93 14.44 -6.96
N PHE A 26 -3.19 13.99 -6.99
CA PHE A 26 -3.63 12.86 -6.18
C PHE A 26 -2.81 11.59 -6.50
N LYS A 27 -2.61 11.30 -7.79
CA LYS A 27 -1.81 10.16 -8.26
C LYS A 27 -0.34 10.29 -7.88
N GLU A 28 0.22 11.49 -7.94
CA GLU A 28 1.60 11.74 -7.51
C GLU A 28 1.78 11.48 -6.00
N ILE A 29 0.84 11.98 -5.18
CA ILE A 29 0.88 11.86 -3.73
C ILE A 29 0.58 10.43 -3.26
N THR A 30 -0.42 9.76 -3.84
CA THR A 30 -0.89 8.46 -3.34
C THR A 30 -0.35 7.27 -4.13
N ARG A 31 0.34 7.53 -5.26
CA ARG A 31 0.73 6.53 -6.27
C ARG A 31 -0.44 5.71 -6.82
N MET A 32 -1.67 6.18 -6.63
CA MET A 32 -2.90 5.50 -7.01
C MET A 32 -3.82 6.46 -7.78
N GLU A 33 -4.49 5.96 -8.82
CA GLU A 33 -5.52 6.74 -9.51
C GLU A 33 -6.72 6.96 -8.60
N ARG A 34 -7.31 8.16 -8.69
CA ARG A 34 -8.45 8.57 -7.86
C ARG A 34 -9.62 7.59 -7.95
N ASP A 35 -10.00 7.20 -9.17
CA ASP A 35 -11.09 6.24 -9.38
C ASP A 35 -10.81 4.88 -8.75
N THR A 36 -9.55 4.45 -8.74
CA THR A 36 -9.12 3.20 -8.10
C THR A 36 -9.17 3.31 -6.58
N PHE A 37 -8.77 4.46 -6.03
CA PHE A 37 -8.87 4.75 -4.61
C PHE A 37 -10.32 4.74 -4.14
N ASP A 38 -11.22 5.43 -4.84
CA ASP A 38 -12.65 5.52 -4.46
C ASP A 38 -13.32 4.14 -4.51
N LYS A 39 -12.98 3.32 -5.52
CA LYS A 39 -13.43 1.93 -5.61
C LYS A 39 -12.87 1.08 -4.46
N LEU A 40 -11.60 1.25 -4.10
CA LEU A 40 -10.99 0.54 -2.99
C LEU A 40 -11.69 0.86 -1.67
N VAL A 41 -11.84 2.15 -1.34
CA VAL A 41 -12.57 2.59 -0.14
C VAL A 41 -13.98 2.02 -0.12
N SER A 42 -14.71 2.12 -1.24
CA SER A 42 -16.05 1.56 -1.37
C SER A 42 -16.08 0.06 -1.08
N LYS A 43 -15.10 -0.71 -1.58
CA LYS A 43 -15.01 -2.15 -1.33
C LYS A 43 -14.69 -2.47 0.13
N LEU A 44 -13.76 -1.73 0.75
CA LEU A 44 -13.40 -1.92 2.15
C LEU A 44 -14.59 -1.65 3.08
N CYS A 45 -15.40 -0.64 2.76
CA CYS A 45 -16.66 -0.36 3.47
C CYS A 45 -17.73 -1.42 3.21
N ASN A 46 -17.93 -1.84 1.95
CA ASN A 46 -18.96 -2.81 1.57
C ASN A 46 -18.75 -4.20 2.18
N TYR A 47 -17.49 -4.64 2.31
CA TYR A 47 -17.14 -5.88 3.01
C TYR A 47 -17.07 -5.72 4.54
N ALA A 48 -17.43 -4.55 5.07
CA ALA A 48 -17.34 -4.19 6.49
C ALA A 48 -15.94 -4.41 7.10
N LEU A 49 -14.89 -4.31 6.28
CA LEU A 49 -13.50 -4.50 6.69
C LEU A 49 -12.93 -3.26 7.38
N LEU A 50 -13.39 -2.08 6.96
CA LEU A 50 -13.08 -0.81 7.60
C LEU A 50 -14.37 -0.05 7.90
N LYS A 51 -14.31 0.79 8.93
CA LYS A 51 -15.37 1.70 9.32
C LYS A 51 -14.78 3.03 9.78
N ASP A 52 -15.59 4.07 9.70
CA ASP A 52 -15.21 5.37 10.23
C ASP A 52 -14.92 5.28 11.73
N GLY A 53 -13.76 5.80 12.12
CA GLY A 53 -13.45 6.04 13.51
C GLY A 53 -14.04 7.38 13.97
N GLN A 54 -14.00 7.62 15.29
CA GLN A 54 -14.55 8.86 15.86
C GLN A 54 -13.89 10.14 15.31
N SER A 55 -12.62 10.06 14.89
CA SER A 55 -11.87 11.21 14.39
C SER A 55 -11.22 11.02 13.02
N VAL A 56 -11.26 9.80 12.46
CA VAL A 56 -10.52 9.43 11.24
C VAL A 56 -11.44 8.61 10.34
N SER A 57 -11.78 9.15 9.17
CA SER A 57 -12.63 8.46 8.20
C SER A 57 -11.89 7.34 7.48
N VAL A 58 -12.60 6.41 6.84
CA VAL A 58 -11.98 5.30 6.09
C VAL A 58 -11.02 5.83 5.03
N GLU A 59 -11.36 6.91 4.32
CA GLU A 59 -10.47 7.53 3.33
C GLU A 59 -9.17 7.98 3.97
N GLU A 60 -9.24 8.65 5.13
CA GLU A 60 -8.05 9.10 5.84
C GLU A 60 -7.20 7.92 6.35
N GLN A 61 -7.84 6.83 6.80
CA GLN A 61 -7.13 5.60 7.20
C GLN A 61 -6.33 5.03 6.02
N VAL A 62 -6.95 4.92 4.84
CA VAL A 62 -6.28 4.42 3.63
C VAL A 62 -5.19 5.40 3.17
N LEU A 63 -5.40 6.71 3.24
CA LEU A 63 -4.37 7.71 2.92
C LEU A 63 -3.15 7.63 3.84
N ILE A 64 -3.35 7.39 5.15
CA ILE A 64 -2.26 7.17 6.11
C ILE A 64 -1.43 5.95 5.69
N PHE A 65 -2.09 4.85 5.33
CA PHE A 65 -1.41 3.64 4.88
C PHE A 65 -0.59 3.91 3.59
N LEU A 66 -1.20 4.58 2.61
CA LEU A 66 -0.53 4.91 1.35
C LEU A 66 0.65 5.87 1.54
N ASP A 67 0.56 6.90 2.40
CA ASP A 67 1.70 7.80 2.65
C ASP A 67 2.92 7.06 3.23
N ILE A 68 2.70 6.00 4.01
CA ILE A 68 3.76 5.17 4.57
C ILE A 68 4.34 4.24 3.49
N VAL A 69 3.50 3.46 2.79
CA VAL A 69 3.96 2.43 1.85
C VAL A 69 4.51 3.02 0.56
N CYS A 70 3.86 4.05 0.01
CA CYS A 70 4.23 4.60 -1.29
C CYS A 70 5.51 5.44 -1.27
N HIS A 71 5.85 6.02 -0.11
CA HIS A 71 7.01 6.90 0.04
C HIS A 71 8.03 6.39 1.05
N ASN A 72 7.81 5.21 1.63
CA ASN A 72 8.64 4.65 2.71
C ASN A 72 8.86 5.65 3.87
N ASN A 73 7.82 6.42 4.20
CA ASN A 73 7.91 7.41 5.27
C ASN A 73 7.92 6.73 6.65
N ALA A 74 8.64 7.32 7.59
CA ALA A 74 8.55 6.91 8.97
C ALA A 74 7.14 7.23 9.51
N MET A 75 6.55 6.32 10.31
CA MET A 75 5.23 6.54 10.94
C MET A 75 5.15 7.86 11.72
N ARG A 76 6.28 8.32 12.30
CA ARG A 76 6.38 9.61 12.98
C ARG A 76 6.21 10.80 12.02
N GLN A 77 6.74 10.73 10.81
CA GLN A 77 6.57 11.78 9.79
C GLN A 77 5.13 11.82 9.31
N THR A 78 4.52 10.66 9.06
CA THR A 78 3.09 10.56 8.71
C THR A 78 2.20 11.11 9.84
N ALA A 79 2.52 10.82 11.11
CA ALA A 79 1.80 11.38 12.26
C ALA A 79 1.83 12.91 12.28
N LEU A 80 2.98 13.52 11.98
CA LEU A 80 3.10 14.98 11.86
C LEU A 80 2.32 15.53 10.66
N LYS A 81 2.45 14.91 9.48
CA LYS A 81 1.75 15.32 8.24
C LYS A 81 0.23 15.31 8.42
N PHE A 82 -0.30 14.24 8.98
CA PHE A 82 -1.73 14.06 9.19
C PHE A 82 -2.22 14.67 10.52
N CYS A 83 -1.32 15.26 11.31
CA CYS A 83 -1.60 15.81 12.64
C CYS A 83 -2.34 14.81 13.55
N ARG A 84 -1.93 13.55 13.50
CA ARG A 84 -2.47 12.45 14.30
C ARG A 84 -1.44 11.95 15.31
N GLY A 85 -1.91 11.36 16.40
CA GLY A 85 -1.02 10.67 17.33
C GLY A 85 -0.32 9.49 16.67
N LEU A 86 0.92 9.19 17.08
CA LEU A 86 1.68 8.05 16.55
C LEU A 86 0.93 6.72 16.76
N TYR A 87 0.25 6.58 17.91
CA TYR A 87 -0.61 5.44 18.19
C TYR A 87 -1.73 5.29 17.15
N THR A 88 -2.37 6.40 16.78
CA THR A 88 -3.44 6.45 15.79
C THR A 88 -2.94 6.03 14.41
N VAL A 89 -1.78 6.54 13.99
CA VAL A 89 -1.15 6.15 12.71
C VAL A 89 -0.82 4.66 12.69
N LYS A 90 -0.14 4.16 13.73
CA LYS A 90 0.22 2.74 13.83
C LYS A 90 -1.01 1.83 13.82
N ARG A 91 -2.08 2.22 14.54
CA ARG A 91 -3.35 1.50 14.59
C ARG A 91 -3.99 1.40 13.21
N TYR A 92 -4.17 2.53 12.52
CA TYR A 92 -4.85 2.51 11.22
C TYR A 92 -4.00 1.90 10.11
N PHE A 93 -2.67 2.02 10.18
CA PHE A 93 -1.79 1.27 9.30
C PHE A 93 -2.04 -0.25 9.42
N GLY A 94 -2.10 -0.78 10.63
CA GLY A 94 -2.38 -2.21 10.87
C GLY A 94 -3.76 -2.63 10.40
N LEU A 95 -4.80 -1.85 10.72
CA LEU A 95 -6.18 -2.16 10.32
C LEU A 95 -6.35 -2.17 8.79
N VAL A 96 -5.77 -1.20 8.08
CA VAL A 96 -5.83 -1.16 6.61
C VAL A 96 -5.06 -2.33 6.02
N LEU A 97 -3.89 -2.69 6.57
CA LEU A 97 -3.12 -3.85 6.11
C LEU A 97 -3.91 -5.16 6.27
N GLU A 98 -4.51 -5.38 7.44
CA GLU A 98 -5.35 -6.56 7.71
C GLU A 98 -6.55 -6.61 6.75
N ALA A 99 -7.21 -5.47 6.52
CA ALA A 99 -8.32 -5.37 5.59
C ALA A 99 -7.89 -5.70 4.15
N LEU A 100 -6.73 -5.22 3.70
CA LEU A 100 -6.20 -5.56 2.38
C LEU A 100 -5.82 -7.03 2.25
N VAL A 101 -5.25 -7.64 3.30
CA VAL A 101 -4.96 -9.08 3.34
C VAL A 101 -6.25 -9.91 3.26
N ALA A 102 -7.31 -9.49 3.94
CA ALA A 102 -8.62 -10.13 3.86
C ALA A 102 -9.27 -9.98 2.47
N LEU A 103 -9.02 -8.86 1.80
CA LEU A 103 -9.52 -8.59 0.44
C LEU A 103 -8.74 -9.37 -0.64
N TYR A 104 -7.46 -9.64 -0.41
CA TYR A 104 -6.55 -10.30 -1.35
C TYR A 104 -7.12 -11.56 -2.03
N PRO A 105 -7.62 -12.59 -1.32
CA PRO A 105 -8.10 -13.82 -1.96
C PRO A 105 -9.32 -13.64 -2.87
N ILE A 106 -10.05 -12.52 -2.73
CA ILE A 106 -11.22 -12.21 -3.56
C ILE A 106 -10.78 -11.76 -4.96
N TYR A 107 -9.68 -11.01 -5.05
CA TYR A 107 -9.20 -10.40 -6.30
C TYR A 107 -8.01 -11.15 -6.91
N VAL A 108 -7.13 -11.69 -6.08
CA VAL A 108 -5.93 -12.40 -6.52
C VAL A 108 -6.18 -13.89 -6.33
N ARG A 109 -6.61 -14.54 -7.42
CA ARG A 109 -6.81 -15.99 -7.48
C ARG A 109 -5.73 -16.61 -8.34
N PHE A 110 -4.80 -17.32 -7.71
CA PHE A 110 -3.85 -18.17 -8.43
C PHE A 110 -4.56 -19.48 -8.78
N ASN A 111 -5.25 -19.52 -9.92
CA ASN A 111 -5.70 -20.80 -10.47
C ASN A 111 -4.58 -21.39 -11.35
N LEU A 112 -4.51 -22.72 -11.41
CA LEU A 112 -3.46 -23.45 -12.14
C LEU A 112 -3.43 -23.12 -13.63
N GLU A 113 -4.56 -22.69 -14.21
CA GLU A 113 -4.68 -22.34 -15.63
C GLU A 113 -4.14 -20.94 -15.96
N LEU A 114 -4.50 -19.91 -15.17
CA LEU A 114 -3.99 -18.54 -15.33
C LEU A 114 -2.51 -18.43 -14.92
N CYS A 115 -2.07 -19.31 -14.02
CA CYS A 115 -0.71 -19.35 -13.52
C CYS A 115 0.15 -20.42 -14.21
N ALA A 116 -0.35 -21.02 -15.30
CA ALA A 116 0.42 -21.98 -16.07
C ALA A 116 1.68 -21.31 -16.63
N GLN A 117 2.84 -21.82 -16.24
CA GLN A 117 4.10 -21.30 -16.73
C GLN A 117 4.20 -21.55 -18.25
N PRO A 118 4.49 -20.53 -19.08
CA PRO A 118 4.66 -20.73 -20.51
C PRO A 118 5.67 -21.85 -20.80
N ILE A 119 5.36 -22.68 -21.81
CA ILE A 119 6.17 -23.87 -22.16
C ILE A 119 7.65 -23.50 -22.39
N THR A 120 7.90 -22.30 -22.93
CA THR A 120 9.25 -21.75 -23.18
C THR A 120 10.06 -21.54 -21.89
N ILE A 121 9.42 -21.13 -20.79
CA ILE A 121 10.07 -20.93 -19.49
C ILE A 121 10.18 -22.27 -18.76
N CYS A 122 9.13 -23.10 -18.80
CA CYS A 122 9.09 -24.42 -18.18
C CYS A 122 10.21 -25.35 -18.69
N LYS A 123 10.52 -25.29 -19.99
CA LYS A 123 11.58 -26.11 -20.63
C LYS A 123 12.98 -25.53 -20.48
N ASN A 124 13.13 -24.29 -20.05
CA ASN A 124 14.44 -23.64 -19.99
C ASN A 124 15.14 -23.98 -18.64
N PRO A 125 16.31 -24.63 -18.67
CA PRO A 125 17.01 -25.07 -17.47
C PRO A 125 17.41 -23.92 -16.54
N LYS A 126 17.55 -22.69 -17.06
CA LYS A 126 17.80 -21.48 -16.27
C LYS A 126 16.72 -21.21 -15.21
N TYR A 127 15.45 -21.52 -15.53
CA TYR A 127 14.32 -21.25 -14.65
C TYR A 127 13.90 -22.45 -13.80
N LYS A 128 14.58 -23.59 -13.95
CA LYS A 128 14.32 -24.82 -13.18
C LYS A 128 14.36 -24.62 -11.64
N PRO A 129 15.22 -23.75 -11.07
CA PRO A 129 15.20 -23.45 -9.64
C PRO A 129 13.94 -22.70 -9.16
N PHE A 130 13.24 -22.00 -10.05
CA PHE A 130 12.08 -21.14 -9.73
C PHE A 130 10.74 -21.87 -9.94
N LYS A 131 10.69 -23.16 -9.62
CA LYS A 131 9.48 -23.97 -9.74
C LYS A 131 8.40 -23.43 -8.79
N ASN A 132 7.19 -23.18 -9.30
CA ASN A 132 6.05 -22.60 -8.57
C ASN A 132 6.24 -21.16 -8.07
N ALA A 133 7.21 -20.39 -8.61
CA ALA A 133 7.40 -18.98 -8.29
C ALA A 133 6.34 -18.09 -8.99
N LEU A 134 5.08 -18.32 -8.69
CA LEU A 134 3.94 -17.56 -9.21
C LEU A 134 3.93 -16.16 -8.60
N GLY A 135 3.96 -15.13 -9.46
CA GLY A 135 4.03 -13.72 -9.05
C GLY A 135 5.44 -13.12 -8.98
N ALA A 136 6.50 -13.93 -9.09
CA ALA A 136 7.89 -13.42 -9.16
C ALA A 136 8.27 -12.88 -10.56
N LEU A 137 7.42 -13.09 -11.56
CA LEU A 137 7.66 -12.66 -12.94
C LEU A 137 7.42 -11.15 -13.16
N ASP A 138 6.63 -10.49 -12.30
CA ASP A 138 6.30 -9.06 -12.42
C ASP A 138 7.30 -8.12 -11.69
N GLY A 139 8.53 -8.59 -11.45
CA GLY A 139 9.64 -7.68 -11.14
C GLY A 139 9.88 -7.36 -9.67
N VAL A 140 9.52 -8.24 -8.73
CA VAL A 140 10.07 -8.16 -7.37
C VAL A 140 11.42 -8.87 -7.34
N PHE A 141 12.50 -8.10 -7.43
CA PHE A 141 13.86 -8.61 -7.33
C PHE A 141 14.13 -9.00 -5.86
N VAL A 142 13.99 -10.29 -5.53
CA VAL A 142 14.41 -10.82 -4.24
C VAL A 142 15.93 -11.04 -4.30
N PRO A 143 16.74 -10.34 -3.49
CA PRO A 143 18.18 -10.57 -3.46
C PRO A 143 18.45 -12.01 -3.00
N ALA A 144 18.99 -12.83 -3.91
CA ALA A 144 19.40 -14.19 -3.65
C ALA A 144 20.92 -14.24 -3.51
N HIS A 145 21.41 -14.72 -2.37
CA HIS A 145 22.83 -14.98 -2.15
C HIS A 145 23.10 -16.48 -2.30
N VAL A 146 24.17 -16.82 -3.02
CA VAL A 146 24.66 -18.20 -3.06
C VAL A 146 25.30 -18.50 -1.70
N PRO A 147 24.93 -19.61 -1.03
CA PRO A 147 25.61 -20.08 0.18
C PRO A 147 27.13 -20.11 0.00
N LEU A 148 27.89 -19.71 1.03
CA LEU A 148 29.34 -19.52 0.97
C LEU A 148 30.08 -20.77 0.46
N ASP A 149 29.57 -21.96 0.76
CA ASP A 149 30.08 -23.27 0.32
C ASP A 149 29.93 -23.56 -1.17
N LYS A 150 29.12 -22.76 -1.89
CA LYS A 150 28.84 -22.90 -3.33
C LYS A 150 29.30 -21.70 -4.15
N GLN A 151 29.96 -20.73 -3.53
CA GLN A 151 30.58 -19.63 -4.26
C GLN A 151 31.85 -20.12 -4.93
N ALA A 152 32.04 -19.77 -6.20
CA ALA A 152 33.30 -20.07 -6.89
C ALA A 152 34.41 -19.24 -6.23
N ASN A 153 35.53 -19.89 -5.91
CA ASN A 153 36.73 -19.18 -5.48
C ASN A 153 37.23 -18.37 -6.68
N TYR A 154 37.22 -17.05 -6.55
CA TYR A 154 37.86 -16.12 -7.49
C TYR A 154 39.38 -16.13 -7.32
#